data_AF-A0A259HU73-F1
#
_entry.id   AF-A0A259HU73-F1
#
_cell.length_a   1.000
_cell.length_b   1.000
_cell.length_c   1.000
_cell.angle_alpha   90.00
_cell.angle_beta   90.00
_cell.angle_gamma   90.00
#
_symmetry.space_group_name_H-M   'P 1'
#
loop_
_entity.id
_entity.type
_entity.pdbx_description
1 polymer ?
#
loop_
_entity_poly.entity_id
_entity_poly.type
_entity_poly.pdbx_seq_one_letter_code
_entity_poly.pdbx_strand_id
1 'polypeptide(L)'
;MSRSDKNPHERLKTAKGRTASSVRWLSRQLNDPYVKQARVEGWRSRAAFKLIDLDTKFTLLRNAKRVVDLGIAPGGWSQVVRKKAPAAKIVGIDLLPTDPIEGVTIFQMDFMADEAPQ
;
A
#
# COMPACT_ATOMS: atom_id res chain seq x y z
N MET A 1 5.88 -28.10 -20.12
CA MET A 1 4.53 -27.81 -20.65
C MET A 1 4.15 -26.41 -20.19
N SER A 2 4.11 -25.44 -21.11
CA SER A 2 3.83 -24.04 -20.84
C SER A 2 2.37 -23.88 -20.40
N ARG A 3 2.13 -23.56 -19.12
CA ARG A 3 0.81 -23.14 -18.67
C ARG A 3 0.59 -21.73 -19.20
N SER A 4 -0.31 -21.62 -20.17
CA SER A 4 -0.79 -20.35 -20.70
C SER A 4 -1.36 -19.50 -19.56
N ASP A 5 -0.66 -18.43 -19.23
CA ASP A 5 -1.09 -17.41 -18.27
C ASP A 5 -2.23 -16.59 -18.88
N LYS A 6 -3.42 -17.19 -18.97
CA LYS A 6 -4.65 -16.51 -19.35
C LYS A 6 -5.25 -15.88 -18.10
N ASN A 7 -4.62 -14.82 -17.60
CA ASN A 7 -5.31 -13.94 -16.68
C ASN A 7 -6.38 -13.20 -17.51
N PRO A 8 -7.69 -13.44 -17.30
CA PRO A 8 -8.71 -12.82 -18.14
C PRO A 8 -8.64 -11.30 -17.95
N HIS A 9 -8.47 -10.59 -19.06
CA HIS A 9 -8.50 -9.14 -19.07
C HIS A 9 -9.91 -8.66 -18.69
N GLU A 10 -10.03 -8.04 -17.53
CA GLU A 10 -11.30 -7.53 -17.03
C GLU A 10 -11.58 -6.17 -17.69
N ARG A 11 -12.81 -6.03 -18.20
CA ARG A 11 -13.29 -4.78 -18.80
C ARG A 11 -13.93 -3.89 -17.74
N LEU A 12 -13.65 -2.60 -17.81
CA LEU A 12 -14.30 -1.58 -16.99
C LEU A 12 -15.80 -1.53 -17.31
N LYS A 13 -16.66 -1.82 -16.33
CA LYS A 13 -18.12 -1.88 -16.52
C LYS A 13 -18.79 -0.50 -16.66
N THR A 14 -18.20 0.55 -16.11
CA THR A 14 -18.76 1.92 -16.15
C THR A 14 -17.75 2.92 -16.69
N ALA A 15 -17.83 3.25 -17.98
CA ALA A 15 -17.01 4.31 -18.59
C ALA A 15 -17.76 5.64 -18.76
N LYS A 16 -19.09 5.62 -18.71
CA LYS A 16 -19.95 6.79 -18.95
C LYS A 16 -19.68 7.88 -17.90
N GLY A 17 -19.45 9.12 -18.36
CA GLY A 17 -19.16 10.28 -17.51
C GLY A 17 -17.71 10.42 -17.04
N ARG A 18 -16.80 9.50 -17.42
CA ARG A 18 -15.38 9.57 -17.06
C ARG A 18 -14.53 10.07 -18.23
N THR A 19 -13.46 10.81 -17.91
CA THR A 19 -12.47 11.22 -18.91
C THR A 19 -11.71 10.02 -19.47
N ALA A 20 -11.18 10.13 -20.69
CA ALA A 20 -10.42 9.04 -21.31
C ALA A 20 -9.18 8.64 -20.49
N SER A 21 -8.53 9.59 -19.82
CA SER A 21 -7.42 9.32 -18.91
C SER A 21 -7.86 8.54 -17.66
N SER A 22 -9.01 8.89 -17.07
CA SER A 22 -9.60 8.17 -15.94
C SER A 22 -9.95 6.72 -16.32
N VAL A 23 -10.58 6.52 -17.48
CA VAL A 23 -10.90 5.17 -18.00
C VAL A 23 -9.63 4.34 -18.20
N ARG A 24 -8.57 4.91 -18.80
CA ARG A 24 -7.28 4.23 -18.97
C ARG A 24 -6.59 3.90 -17.65
N TRP A 25 -6.71 4.76 -16.64
CA TRP A 25 -6.14 4.50 -15.31
C TRP A 25 -6.88 3.36 -14.61
N LEU A 26 -8.21 3.42 -14.57
CA LEU A 26 -9.04 2.37 -13.97
C LEU A 26 -8.85 1.02 -14.65
N SER A 27 -8.81 1.00 -15.98
CA SER A 27 -8.56 -0.24 -16.73
C SER A 27 -7.19 -0.85 -16.40
N ARG A 28 -6.15 -0.02 -16.24
CA ARG A 28 -4.82 -0.48 -15.81
C ARG A 28 -4.85 -1.06 -14.40
N GLN A 29 -5.48 -0.38 -13.44
CA GLN A 29 -5.59 -0.87 -12.06
C GLN A 29 -6.37 -2.20 -11.98
N LEU A 30 -7.46 -2.31 -12.74
CA LEU A 30 -8.29 -3.51 -12.78
C LEU A 30 -7.51 -4.74 -13.29
N ASN A 31 -6.59 -4.52 -14.23
CA ASN A 31 -5.80 -5.56 -14.86
C ASN A 31 -4.39 -5.70 -14.27
N ASP A 32 -4.12 -5.04 -13.15
CA ASP A 32 -2.82 -5.02 -12.52
C ASP A 32 -2.59 -6.33 -11.72
N PRO A 33 -1.59 -7.16 -12.10
CA PRO A 33 -1.36 -8.42 -11.42
C PRO A 33 -1.00 -8.22 -9.94
N TYR A 34 -0.35 -7.10 -9.60
CA TYR A 34 0.03 -6.82 -8.21
C TYR A 34 -1.17 -6.42 -7.35
N VAL A 35 -2.24 -5.88 -7.93
CA VAL A 35 -3.49 -5.62 -7.18
C VAL A 35 -4.15 -6.95 -6.80
N LYS A 36 -4.21 -7.88 -7.76
CA LYS A 36 -4.72 -9.24 -7.51
C LYS A 36 -3.86 -9.97 -6.48
N GLN A 37 -2.53 -9.93 -6.66
CA GLN A 37 -1.58 -10.57 -5.75
C GLN A 37 -1.65 -9.97 -4.34
N ALA A 38 -1.74 -8.64 -4.20
CA ALA A 38 -1.90 -7.99 -2.90
C ALA A 38 -3.14 -8.52 -2.17
N ARG A 39 -4.27 -8.63 -2.87
CA ARG A 39 -5.51 -9.17 -2.30
C ARG A 39 -5.37 -10.63 -1.88
N VAL A 40 -4.72 -11.46 -2.69
CA VAL A 40 -4.48 -12.89 -2.37
C VAL A 40 -3.56 -13.03 -1.16
N GLU A 41 -2.54 -12.19 -1.05
CA GLU A 41 -1.57 -12.21 0.06
C GLU A 41 -2.02 -11.43 1.30
N GLY A 42 -3.20 -10.80 1.27
CA GLY A 42 -3.73 -10.04 2.41
C GLY A 42 -3.10 -8.66 2.63
N TRP A 43 -2.42 -8.12 1.61
CA TRP A 43 -1.92 -6.74 1.64
C TRP A 43 -3.02 -5.76 1.24
N ARG A 44 -3.11 -4.63 1.97
CA ARG A 44 -4.10 -3.57 1.71
C ARG A 44 -3.85 -2.80 0.42
N SER A 45 -2.63 -2.83 -0.11
CA SER A 45 -2.32 -2.22 -1.39
C SER A 45 -1.16 -2.92 -2.09
N ARG A 46 -1.11 -2.78 -3.42
CA ARG A 46 0.03 -3.23 -4.23
C ARG A 46 1.34 -2.52 -3.89
N ALA A 47 1.31 -1.42 -3.15
CA ALA A 47 2.50 -0.70 -2.75
C ALA A 47 3.36 -1.50 -1.77
N ALA A 48 2.79 -2.47 -1.04
CA ALA A 48 3.51 -3.39 -0.17
C ALA A 48 4.71 -4.04 -0.88
N PHE A 49 4.52 -4.48 -2.13
CA PHE A 49 5.59 -5.11 -2.93
C PHE A 49 6.78 -4.18 -3.17
N LYS A 50 6.55 -2.87 -3.27
CA LYS A 50 7.65 -1.90 -3.43
C LYS A 50 8.58 -1.92 -2.21
N LEU A 51 8.01 -1.89 -1.00
CA LEU A 51 8.81 -1.93 0.22
C LEU A 51 9.45 -3.31 0.43
N ILE A 52 8.75 -4.39 0.09
CA ILE A 52 9.31 -5.76 0.14
C ILE A 52 10.54 -5.87 -0.77
N ASP A 53 10.46 -5.37 -2.01
CA ASP A 53 11.56 -5.41 -2.97
C ASP A 53 12.73 -4.52 -2.52
N LEU A 54 12.44 -3.32 -2.00
CA LEU A 54 13.45 -2.41 -1.46
C LEU A 54 14.16 -3.02 -0.25
N ASP A 55 13.42 -3.58 0.70
CA ASP A 55 13.98 -4.25 1.87
C ASP A 55 14.81 -5.48 1.47
N THR A 56 14.40 -6.22 0.44
CA THR A 56 15.19 -7.35 -0.09
C THR A 56 16.54 -6.90 -0.65
N LYS A 57 16.58 -5.76 -1.34
CA LYS A 57 17.80 -5.23 -1.97
C LYS A 57 18.72 -4.49 -1.00
N PHE A 58 18.14 -3.73 -0.06
CA PHE A 58 18.87 -2.77 0.76
C PHE A 58 18.81 -3.09 2.26
N THR A 59 18.05 -4.11 2.67
CA THR A 59 17.87 -4.51 4.07
C THR A 59 17.40 -3.38 4.98
N LEU A 60 16.57 -2.48 4.46
CA LEU A 60 16.11 -1.25 5.11
C LEU A 60 15.52 -1.49 6.51
N LEU A 61 14.85 -2.62 6.73
CA LEU A 61 14.10 -2.89 7.95
C LEU A 61 14.85 -3.72 8.99
N ARG A 62 16.04 -4.27 8.66
CA ARG A 62 16.76 -5.25 9.51
C ARG A 62 16.94 -4.80 10.97
N ASN A 63 17.21 -3.52 11.19
CA ASN A 63 17.45 -2.95 12.51
C ASN A 63 16.50 -1.77 12.82
N ALA A 64 15.37 -1.69 12.13
CA ALA A 64 14.41 -0.62 12.34
C ALA A 64 13.84 -0.71 13.76
N LYS A 65 14.05 0.34 14.57
CA LYS A 65 13.48 0.46 15.92
C LYS A 65 12.22 1.32 15.93
N ARG A 66 12.18 2.34 15.08
CA ARG A 66 11.07 3.27 14.92
C ARG A 66 10.89 3.55 13.44
N VAL A 67 9.65 3.57 12.98
CA VAL A 67 9.29 3.85 11.59
C VAL A 67 8.14 4.85 11.57
N VAL A 68 8.27 5.86 10.71
CA VAL A 68 7.21 6.81 10.40
C VAL A 68 6.78 6.60 8.95
N ASP A 69 5.50 6.32 8.73
CA ASP A 69 4.88 6.10 7.42
C ASP A 69 4.05 7.33 7.05
N LEU A 70 4.63 8.23 6.25
CA LEU A 70 3.99 9.47 5.81
C LEU A 70 3.18 9.21 4.54
N GLY A 71 1.90 9.55 4.57
CA GLY A 71 0.95 9.14 3.52
C GLY A 71 0.57 7.67 3.66
N ILE A 72 0.26 7.23 4.89
CA ILE A 72 0.03 5.82 5.20
C ILE A 72 -1.13 5.22 4.41
N ALA A 73 -2.17 5.97 4.03
CA ALA A 73 -3.40 5.39 3.49
C ALA A 73 -3.15 4.58 2.19
N PRO A 74 -3.57 3.30 2.10
CA PRO A 74 -4.41 2.52 3.03
C PRO A 74 -3.65 1.63 4.03
N GLY A 75 -2.32 1.69 4.07
CA GLY A 75 -1.48 1.07 5.11
C GLY A 75 -0.57 -0.06 4.63
N GLY A 76 -0.38 -0.21 3.32
CA GLY A 76 0.37 -1.34 2.75
C GLY A 76 1.84 -1.42 3.20
N TRP A 77 2.53 -0.28 3.35
CA TRP A 77 3.92 -0.26 3.84
C TRP A 77 4.00 -0.57 5.33
N SER A 78 3.16 0.06 6.14
CA SER A 78 3.04 -0.26 7.57
C SER A 78 2.76 -1.75 7.84
N GLN A 79 1.93 -2.43 7.04
CA GLN A 79 1.76 -3.88 7.15
C GLN A 79 3.07 -4.66 6.90
N VAL A 80 3.86 -4.25 5.90
CA VAL A 80 5.16 -4.88 5.61
C VAL A 80 6.13 -4.66 6.76
N VAL A 81 6.23 -3.44 7.28
CA VAL A 81 7.08 -3.12 8.45
C VAL A 81 6.67 -3.96 9.65
N ARG A 82 5.37 -4.05 9.95
CA ARG A 82 4.84 -4.85 11.04
C ARG A 82 5.22 -6.33 10.94
N LYS A 83 5.24 -6.89 9.73
CA LYS A 83 5.63 -8.29 9.47
C LYS A 83 7.15 -8.50 9.52
N LYS A 84 7.95 -7.55 9.02
CA LYS A 84 9.41 -7.68 8.87
C LYS A 84 10.20 -7.24 10.11
N ALA A 85 9.68 -6.26 10.85
CA ALA A 85 10.30 -5.67 12.03
C ALA A 85 9.26 -5.57 13.17
N PRO A 86 8.84 -6.71 13.77
CA PRO A 86 7.78 -6.70 14.78
C PRO A 86 8.16 -5.97 16.09
N ALA A 87 9.44 -5.78 16.37
CA ALA A 87 9.86 -4.98 17.52
C ALA A 87 9.81 -3.46 17.25
N ALA A 88 9.67 -3.03 15.99
CA ALA A 88 9.64 -1.63 15.63
C ALA A 88 8.35 -0.96 16.12
N LYS A 89 8.47 0.25 16.66
CA LYS A 89 7.33 1.14 16.87
C LYS A 89 6.99 1.82 15.56
N ILE A 90 5.72 1.79 15.16
CA ILE A 90 5.26 2.31 13.87
C ILE A 90 4.24 3.41 14.11
N VAL A 91 4.46 4.56 13.48
CA VAL A 91 3.50 5.66 13.43
C VAL A 91 3.17 5.95 11.96
N GLY A 92 1.88 5.99 11.63
CA GLY A 92 1.38 6.39 10.32
C GLY A 92 0.66 7.72 10.39
N ILE A 93 0.87 8.58 9.40
CA ILE A 93 0.19 9.87 9.29
C ILE A 93 -0.37 10.03 7.88
N ASP A 94 -1.65 10.38 7.77
CA ASP A 94 -2.29 10.70 6.49
C ASP A 94 -3.47 11.66 6.71
N LEU A 95 -3.85 12.41 5.69
CA LEU A 95 -5.08 13.20 5.69
C LEU A 95 -6.32 12.30 5.58
N LEU A 96 -6.16 11.17 4.88
CA LEU A 96 -7.22 10.21 4.62
C LEU A 96 -7.37 9.22 5.77
N PRO A 97 -8.62 8.79 6.08
CA PRO A 97 -8.84 7.76 7.07
C PRO A 97 -8.16 6.46 6.64
N THR A 98 -7.57 5.76 7.60
CA THR A 98 -6.93 4.46 7.40
C THR A 98 -7.47 3.49 8.44
N ASP A 99 -7.92 2.31 8.00
CA ASP A 99 -8.41 1.28 8.93
C ASP A 99 -7.32 0.91 9.95
N PRO A 100 -7.66 0.62 11.22
CA PRO A 100 -6.66 0.26 12.23
C PRO A 100 -5.77 -0.90 11.79
N ILE A 101 -4.45 -0.79 12.00
CA ILE A 101 -3.48 -1.88 11.80
C ILE A 101 -2.90 -2.21 13.17
N GLU A 102 -2.94 -3.48 13.55
CA GLU A 102 -2.38 -3.94 14.82
C GLU A 102 -0.90 -3.52 14.96
N GLY A 103 -0.56 -2.93 16.10
CA GLY A 103 0.81 -2.48 16.40
C GLY A 103 1.25 -1.23 15.63
N VAL A 104 0.33 -0.51 14.97
CA VAL A 104 0.58 0.77 14.30
C VAL A 104 -0.26 1.86 14.95
N THR A 105 0.39 2.95 15.38
CA THR A 105 -0.32 4.16 15.80
C THR A 105 -0.64 4.98 14.56
N ILE A 106 -1.90 5.38 14.35
CA ILE A 106 -2.32 6.10 13.15
C ILE A 106 -2.89 7.46 13.55
N PHE A 107 -2.38 8.51 12.93
CA PHE A 107 -2.90 9.87 13.04
C PHE A 107 -3.54 10.26 11.71
N GLN A 108 -4.83 10.60 11.75
CA GLN A 108 -5.49 11.23 10.61
C GLN A 108 -5.36 12.74 10.74
N MET A 109 -4.33 13.33 10.15
CA MET A 109 -4.07 14.76 10.21
C MET A 109 -3.10 15.22 9.12
N ASP A 110 -3.00 16.53 8.95
CA ASP A 110 -1.89 17.12 8.21
C ASP A 110 -0.62 17.05 9.06
N PHE A 111 0.43 16.43 8.54
CA PHE A 111 1.71 16.37 9.24
C PHE A 111 2.44 17.72 9.26
N MET A 112 2.00 18.69 8.46
CA MET A 112 2.49 20.08 8.48
C MET A 112 1.68 20.99 9.40
N ALA A 113 0.63 20.49 10.07
CA ALA A 113 -0.13 21.29 11.01
C ALA A 113 0.70 21.66 12.25
N ASP A 114 0.49 22.85 12.81
CA ASP A 114 1.17 23.31 14.03
C ASP A 114 0.91 22.39 15.24
N GLU A 115 -0.20 21.66 15.20
CA GLU A 115 -0.64 20.69 16.21
C GLU A 115 0.07 19.32 16.07
N ALA A 116 0.85 19.11 15.01
CA ALA A 116 1.53 17.86 14.78
C ALA A 116 2.53 17.56 15.93
N PRO A 117 2.61 16.30 16.39
CA PRO A 117 3.54 15.93 17.45
C PRO A 117 5.00 16.29 17.09
N GLN A 118 5.70 16.97 18.01
CA GLN A 118 7.14 17.26 17.89
C GLN A 118 8.03 16.09 18.32
#